data_AF-A0A0J5QEZ4-F1
#
_entry.id   AF-A0A0J5QEZ4-F1
#
_cell.length_a   1.000
_cell.length_b   1.000
_cell.length_c   1.000
_cell.angle_alpha   90.00
_cell.angle_beta   90.00
_cell.angle_gamma   90.00
#
_symmetry.space_group_name_H-M   'P 1'
#
loop_
_entity.id
_entity.type
_entity.pdbx_description
1 polymer ?
#
loop_
_entity_poly.entity_id
_entity_poly.type
_entity_poly.pdbx_seq_one_letter_code
_entity_poly.pdbx_strand_id
1 'polypeptide(L)'
;MKTSILAATLALMAAPVAADIQGFTTGLSNDATVWNAASRAPTGGNVSESIYVTSDNCSYRKTQAPGHPPMWILIVNPHHLGLPNAHRGCRGTL
;
A
#
# COMPACT_ATOMS: atom_id res chain seq x y z
N MET A 1 -35.11 42.49 49.44
CA MET A 1 -34.89 41.04 49.68
C MET A 1 -34.91 40.33 48.33
N LYS A 2 -33.75 39.87 47.85
CA LYS A 2 -33.67 38.83 46.81
C LYS A 2 -32.25 38.30 46.76
N THR A 3 -32.05 37.20 47.49
CA THR A 3 -30.88 36.35 47.48
C THR A 3 -30.87 35.56 46.17
N SER A 4 -29.71 35.52 45.49
CA SER A 4 -29.47 34.58 44.39
C SER A 4 -28.20 33.82 44.72
N ILE A 5 -28.36 32.52 44.94
CA ILE A 5 -27.30 31.56 45.28
C ILE A 5 -26.63 31.15 43.97
N LEU A 6 -25.35 31.47 43.81
CA LEU A 6 -24.52 30.94 42.72
C LEU A 6 -24.03 29.55 43.10
N ALA A 7 -24.50 28.53 42.39
CA ALA A 7 -23.96 27.18 42.46
C ALA A 7 -22.69 27.11 41.61
N ALA A 8 -21.54 26.88 42.25
CA ALA A 8 -20.28 26.63 41.57
C ALA A 8 -20.19 25.14 41.18
N THR A 9 -20.30 24.84 39.90
CA THR A 9 -20.07 23.51 39.34
C THR A 9 -18.56 23.28 39.14
N LEU A 10 -17.99 22.42 39.97
CA LEU A 10 -16.60 22.00 39.88
C LEU A 10 -16.47 20.89 38.80
N ALA A 11 -15.98 21.24 37.62
CA ALA A 11 -15.70 20.28 36.55
C ALA A 11 -14.32 19.64 36.76
N LEU A 12 -14.30 18.36 37.12
CA LEU A 12 -13.10 17.54 37.22
C LEU A 12 -12.67 17.10 35.81
N MET A 13 -11.64 17.74 35.24
CA MET A 13 -11.09 17.38 33.93
C MET A 13 -10.12 16.20 34.09
N ALA A 14 -10.51 15.01 33.67
CA ALA A 14 -9.60 13.89 33.46
C ALA A 14 -8.88 14.08 32.10
N ALA A 15 -7.59 14.36 32.12
CA ALA A 15 -6.80 14.43 30.90
C ALA A 15 -6.56 13.01 30.37
N PRO A 16 -6.90 12.69 29.11
CA PRO A 16 -6.48 11.44 28.51
C PRO A 16 -4.97 11.51 28.28
N VAL A 17 -4.21 10.65 28.96
CA VAL A 17 -2.84 10.35 28.58
C VAL A 17 -2.89 9.63 27.23
N ALA A 18 -2.63 10.35 26.14
CA ALA A 18 -2.43 9.75 24.84
C ALA A 18 -1.13 8.93 24.90
N ALA A 19 -1.24 7.61 24.96
CA ALA A 19 -0.12 6.72 24.71
C ALA A 19 0.31 6.89 23.25
N ASP A 20 1.52 7.41 23.06
CA ASP A 20 2.11 7.66 21.77
C ASP A 20 2.41 6.34 21.03
N ILE A 21 1.74 6.10 19.90
CA ILE A 21 1.96 4.97 18.97
C ILE A 21 2.84 5.46 17.79
N GLN A 22 3.69 6.47 17.93
CA GLN A 22 4.45 7.03 16.79
C GLN A 22 5.57 6.11 16.27
N GLY A 23 6.01 5.14 17.08
CA GLY A 23 7.07 4.20 16.71
C GLY A 23 6.71 3.23 15.57
N PHE A 24 5.43 2.91 15.36
CA PHE A 24 4.98 1.99 14.31
C PHE A 24 4.68 2.69 12.97
N THR A 25 4.32 3.97 13.02
CA THR A 25 3.84 4.73 11.84
C THR A 25 4.98 5.17 10.92
N THR A 26 6.16 5.41 11.48
CA THR A 26 7.33 5.92 10.75
C THR A 26 8.03 4.81 9.93
N GLY A 27 7.94 3.55 10.36
CA GLY A 27 8.41 2.40 9.58
C GLY A 27 7.52 2.11 8.35
N LEU A 28 6.21 2.09 8.55
CA LEU A 28 5.24 1.80 7.48
C LEU A 28 5.21 2.84 6.36
N SER A 29 5.47 4.11 6.68
CA SER A 29 5.33 5.20 5.70
C SER A 29 6.36 5.11 4.58
N ASN A 30 7.61 4.76 4.90
CA ASN A 30 8.67 4.61 3.90
C ASN A 30 8.45 3.36 3.05
N ASP A 31 8.06 2.24 3.67
CA ASP A 31 7.74 1.01 2.95
C ASP A 31 6.55 1.23 2.01
N ALA A 32 5.48 1.86 2.47
CA ALA A 32 4.31 2.17 1.64
C ALA A 32 4.67 3.08 0.45
N THR A 33 5.53 4.09 0.64
CA THR A 33 5.97 4.95 -0.45
C THR A 33 6.85 4.21 -1.47
N VAL A 34 7.78 3.36 -1.02
CA VAL A 34 8.62 2.51 -1.91
C VAL A 34 7.76 1.50 -2.65
N TRP A 35 6.84 0.84 -1.94
CA TRP A 35 5.84 -0.03 -2.53
C TRP A 35 5.03 0.72 -3.57
N ASN A 36 4.53 1.93 -3.30
CA ASN A 36 3.74 2.73 -4.24
C ASN A 36 4.53 3.25 -5.45
N ALA A 37 5.78 3.65 -5.28
CA ALA A 37 6.63 4.08 -6.39
C ALA A 37 6.91 2.92 -7.36
N ALA A 38 7.22 1.73 -6.82
CA ALA A 38 7.34 0.51 -7.61
C ALA A 38 5.98 -0.08 -8.03
N SER A 39 4.85 0.38 -7.47
CA SER A 39 3.50 0.03 -7.93
C SER A 39 3.17 0.62 -9.30
N ARG A 40 3.93 1.61 -9.78
CA ARG A 40 3.73 2.12 -11.13
C ARG A 40 4.14 1.06 -12.13
N ALA A 41 3.18 0.27 -12.54
CA ALA A 41 3.32 -0.55 -13.72
C ALA A 41 3.67 0.35 -14.91
N PRO A 42 4.46 -0.15 -15.87
CA PRO A 42 4.72 0.59 -17.10
C PRO A 42 3.43 1.04 -17.79
N THR A 43 3.50 2.14 -18.52
CA THR A 43 2.37 2.63 -19.31
C THR A 43 2.02 1.64 -20.43
N GLY A 44 0.73 1.47 -20.72
CA GLY A 44 0.28 0.63 -21.85
C GLY A 44 -0.18 -0.78 -21.47
N GLY A 45 -0.66 -0.99 -20.25
CA GLY A 45 -1.21 -2.28 -19.82
C GLY A 45 -2.29 -2.15 -18.76
N ASN A 46 -2.93 -3.27 -18.44
CA ASN A 46 -3.97 -3.37 -17.42
C ASN A 46 -3.35 -3.78 -16.09
N VAL A 47 -3.65 -3.05 -15.02
CA VAL A 47 -3.20 -3.35 -13.66
C VAL A 47 -4.39 -3.84 -12.83
N SER A 48 -4.23 -4.98 -12.15
CA SER A 48 -5.20 -5.50 -11.19
C SER A 48 -4.46 -6.03 -9.96
N GLU A 49 -4.71 -5.42 -8.79
CA GLU A 49 -4.08 -5.72 -7.49
C GLU A 49 -2.54 -5.80 -7.51
N SER A 50 -1.99 -6.93 -7.97
CA SER A 50 -0.56 -7.23 -8.07
C SER A 50 -0.15 -7.84 -9.42
N ILE A 51 -1.06 -7.83 -10.39
CA ILE A 51 -0.87 -8.33 -11.74
C ILE A 51 -0.86 -7.16 -12.72
N TYR A 52 0.06 -7.19 -13.65
CA TYR A 52 0.14 -6.25 -14.76
C TYR A 52 0.19 -7.02 -16.08
N VAL A 53 -0.69 -6.67 -17.01
CA VAL A 53 -0.76 -7.27 -18.34
C VAL A 53 -0.46 -6.19 -19.37
N THR A 54 0.63 -6.33 -20.11
CA THR A 54 0.99 -5.39 -21.20
C THR A 54 0.02 -5.51 -22.38
N SER A 55 -0.04 -4.49 -23.24
CA SER A 55 -0.74 -4.56 -24.53
C SER A 55 -0.33 -5.76 -25.39
N ASP A 56 0.94 -6.17 -25.26
CA ASP A 56 1.51 -7.29 -26.02
C ASP A 56 1.20 -8.66 -25.40
N ASN A 57 0.28 -8.74 -24.44
CA ASN A 57 -0.13 -9.97 -23.76
C ASN A 57 0.97 -10.64 -22.93
N CYS A 58 1.86 -9.86 -22.30
CA CYS A 58 2.78 -10.37 -21.29
C CYS A 58 2.25 -10.08 -19.88
N SER A 59 2.18 -11.11 -19.04
CA SER A 59 1.64 -11.02 -17.67
C SER A 59 2.76 -11.00 -16.63
N TYR A 60 2.73 -10.03 -15.72
CA TYR A 60 3.73 -9.82 -14.69
C TYR A 60 3.08 -9.80 -13.31
N ARG A 61 3.82 -10.26 -12.30
CA ARG A 61 3.44 -10.13 -10.89
C ARG A 61 4.39 -9.19 -10.19
N LYS A 62 3.84 -8.33 -9.34
CA LYS A 62 4.64 -7.49 -8.46
C LYS A 62 5.25 -8.31 -7.34
N THR A 63 6.56 -8.20 -7.15
CA THR A 63 7.30 -8.92 -6.12
C THR A 63 8.33 -8.02 -5.45
N GLN A 64 8.73 -8.35 -4.22
CA GLN A 64 9.85 -7.72 -3.54
C GLN A 64 10.65 -8.79 -2.81
N ALA A 65 11.94 -8.89 -3.14
CA ALA A 65 12.88 -9.72 -2.38
C ALA A 65 13.49 -8.90 -1.22
N PRO A 66 13.84 -9.52 -0.08
CA PRO A 66 14.53 -8.82 1.01
C PRO A 66 15.81 -8.14 0.51
N GLY A 67 15.98 -6.86 0.84
CA GLY A 67 17.14 -6.07 0.39
C GLY A 67 17.06 -5.54 -1.05
N HIS A 68 15.96 -5.82 -1.79
CA HIS A 68 15.74 -5.33 -3.14
C HIS A 68 14.49 -4.43 -3.22
N PRO A 69 14.47 -3.44 -4.14
CA PRO A 69 13.25 -2.68 -4.41
C PRO A 69 12.18 -3.58 -5.04
N PRO A 70 10.88 -3.26 -4.87
CA PRO A 70 9.82 -4.00 -5.55
C PRO A 70 9.94 -3.86 -7.07
N MET A 71 9.59 -4.92 -7.80
CA MET A 71 9.71 -5.01 -9.25
C MET A 71 8.65 -5.94 -9.85
N TRP A 72 8.45 -5.84 -11.16
CA TRP A 72 7.51 -6.68 -11.89
C TRP A 72 8.24 -7.86 -12.52
N ILE A 73 7.83 -9.08 -12.21
CA ILE A 73 8.45 -10.31 -12.69
C ILE A 73 7.47 -11.05 -13.62
N LEU A 74 7.98 -11.53 -14.76
CA LEU A 74 7.21 -12.28 -15.74
C LEU A 74 6.61 -13.55 -15.15
N ILE A 75 5.32 -13.77 -15.39
CA ILE A 75 4.64 -15.02 -15.07
C ILE A 75 4.75 -15.94 -16.28
N VAL A 76 5.61 -16.95 -16.19
CA VAL A 76 5.95 -17.81 -17.34
C VAL A 76 4.76 -18.67 -17.79
N ASN A 77 3.99 -19.22 -16.85
CA ASN A 77 2.90 -20.14 -17.13
C ASN A 77 1.63 -19.75 -16.33
N PRO A 78 0.87 -18.74 -16.78
CA PRO A 78 -0.27 -18.23 -16.05
C PRO A 78 -1.62 -18.87 -16.45
N HIS A 79 -1.62 -20.01 -17.15
CA HIS A 79 -2.86 -20.63 -17.67
C HIS A 79 -3.96 -20.81 -16.61
N HIS A 80 -3.58 -21.17 -15.38
CA HIS A 80 -4.51 -21.38 -14.26
C HIS A 80 -5.02 -20.08 -13.62
N LEU A 81 -4.44 -18.93 -13.97
CA LEU A 81 -4.84 -17.60 -13.52
C LEU A 81 -5.75 -16.89 -14.53
N GLY A 82 -6.02 -17.50 -15.69
CA GLY A 82 -6.77 -16.88 -16.77
C GLY A 82 -6.04 -15.70 -17.44
N LEU A 83 -4.72 -15.62 -17.31
CA LEU A 83 -3.92 -14.55 -17.93
C LEU A 83 -3.22 -15.05 -19.21
N PRO A 84 -2.82 -14.14 -20.11
CA PRO A 84 -2.06 -14.51 -21.30
C PRO A 84 -0.69 -15.12 -21.01
N ASN A 85 -0.28 -16.09 -21.84
CA ASN A 85 0.98 -16.81 -21.70
C ASN A 85 2.21 -15.97 -22.05
N ALA A 86 3.31 -16.24 -21.37
CA ALA A 86 4.60 -15.72 -21.79
C ALA A 86 5.02 -16.27 -23.17
N HIS A 87 5.62 -15.41 -23.98
CA HIS A 87 6.18 -15.74 -25.29
C HIS A 87 7.55 -15.07 -25.47
N ARG A 88 8.24 -15.35 -26.59
CA ARG A 88 9.62 -14.89 -26.84
C ARG A 88 9.83 -13.36 -26.77
N GLY A 89 8.76 -12.57 -26.89
CA GLY A 89 8.81 -11.10 -26.80
C GLY A 89 8.71 -10.56 -25.37
N CYS A 90 8.36 -11.40 -24.40
CA CYS A 90 8.21 -10.96 -23.02
C CYS A 90 9.57 -10.79 -22.34
N ARG A 91 9.75 -9.64 -21.68
CA ARG A 91 10.91 -9.38 -20.83
C ARG A 91 10.76 -10.17 -19.53
N GLY A 92 11.85 -10.62 -18.94
CA GLY A 92 11.80 -11.33 -17.65
C GLY A 92 11.36 -10.43 -16.50
N THR A 93 11.69 -9.13 -16.57
CA THR A 93 11.39 -8.14 -15.54
C THR A 93 11.08 -6.76 -16.14
N LEU A 94 10.28 -5.97 -15.43
CA LEU A 94 10.00 -4.56 -15.72
C LEU A 94 10.32 -3.68 -14.51
#